data_AF-A0A559QND6-F1
#
_entry.id   AF-A0A559QND6-F1
#
_cell.length_a   1.000
_cell.length_b   1.000
_cell.length_c   1.000
_cell.angle_alpha   90.00
_cell.angle_beta   90.00
_cell.angle_gamma   90.00
#
_symmetry.space_group_name_H-M   'P 1'
#
loop_
_entity.id
_entity.type
_entity.pdbx_description
1 polymer ?
#
loop_
_entity_poly.entity_id
_entity_poly.type
_entity_poly.pdbx_seq_one_letter_code
_entity_poly.pdbx_strand_id
1 'polypeptide(L)'
;MTLQSSGQISIYDIKAEFNGTSNKLRDYYRGGAFVPDIPQNANIPTSGAISLFDFYGATNTPPLSYLLTGDPSPTGTAPGNPTYPVSISTSTLKMTASGGIAPYTFSVQRIAGNNNDFFSIVVASASNYTSWKWTKTYCSDNTSYNERWRLTVVDSSAQESHLDTTVYISAT
;
A
#
# COMPACT_ATOMS: atom_id res chain seq x y z
N MET A 1 -6.55 -14.64 10.92
CA MET A 1 -7.83 -15.08 10.31
C MET A 1 -8.95 -14.19 10.81
N THR A 2 -9.55 -13.35 9.97
CA THR A 2 -10.68 -12.52 10.42
C THR A 2 -11.77 -13.39 11.07
N LEU A 3 -12.23 -13.03 12.27
CA LEU A 3 -13.30 -13.76 12.92
C LEU A 3 -14.57 -13.72 12.06
N GLN A 4 -15.33 -14.81 12.10
CA GLN A 4 -16.61 -14.92 11.40
C GLN A 4 -17.53 -13.73 11.67
N SER A 5 -18.37 -13.37 10.71
CA SER A 5 -19.31 -12.24 10.84
C SER A 5 -20.67 -12.64 11.40
N SER A 6 -20.94 -13.94 11.56
CA SER A 6 -22.17 -14.48 12.15
C SER A 6 -21.96 -15.94 12.57
N GLY A 7 -22.98 -16.56 13.19
CA GLY A 7 -22.92 -17.96 13.61
C GLY A 7 -22.25 -18.17 14.96
N GLN A 8 -22.00 -19.42 15.33
CA GLN A 8 -21.40 -19.74 16.62
C GLN A 8 -19.96 -19.24 16.70
N ILE A 9 -19.70 -18.33 17.63
CA ILE A 9 -18.35 -17.87 17.97
C ILE A 9 -17.98 -18.35 19.38
N SER A 10 -16.73 -18.76 19.55
CA SER A 10 -16.22 -19.27 20.83
C SER A 10 -15.00 -18.49 21.30
N ILE A 11 -14.70 -18.60 22.59
CA ILE A 11 -13.46 -18.05 23.14
C ILE A 11 -12.21 -18.68 22.50
N TYR A 12 -12.31 -19.91 21.98
CA TYR A 12 -11.20 -20.55 21.27
C TYR A 12 -10.90 -19.87 19.93
N ASP A 13 -11.92 -19.40 19.23
CA ASP A 13 -11.74 -18.64 17.98
C ASP A 13 -11.05 -17.30 18.27
N ILE A 14 -11.48 -16.60 19.32
CA ILE A 14 -10.86 -15.33 19.77
C ILE A 14 -9.40 -15.55 20.15
N LYS A 15 -9.09 -16.60 20.90
CA LYS A 15 -7.72 -16.97 21.26
C LYS A 15 -6.86 -17.23 20.03
N ALA A 16 -7.39 -17.98 19.07
CA ALA A 16 -6.70 -18.29 17.84
C ALA A 16 -6.40 -17.03 17.02
N GLU A 17 -7.36 -16.10 16.93
CA GLU A 17 -7.16 -14.88 16.14
C GLU A 17 -6.20 -13.89 16.81
N PHE A 18 -6.38 -13.62 18.10
CA PHE A 18 -5.62 -12.62 18.83
C PHE A 18 -4.36 -13.17 19.50
N ASN A 19 -3.94 -14.40 19.14
CA ASN A 19 -2.81 -15.10 19.74
C ASN A 19 -2.87 -15.13 21.28
N GLY A 20 -4.08 -15.22 21.83
CA GLY A 20 -4.34 -15.11 23.25
C GLY A 20 -4.34 -16.44 23.99
N THR A 21 -3.93 -16.43 25.26
CA THR A 21 -3.89 -17.62 26.12
C THR A 21 -5.02 -17.67 27.14
N SER A 22 -5.64 -16.52 27.44
CA SER A 22 -6.69 -16.41 28.45
C SER A 22 -8.05 -16.93 27.96
N ASN A 23 -8.82 -17.49 28.88
CA ASN A 23 -10.23 -17.88 28.67
C ASN A 23 -11.21 -16.80 29.17
N LYS A 24 -10.72 -15.63 29.59
CA LYS A 24 -11.55 -14.52 30.08
C LYS A 24 -11.68 -13.45 28.99
N LEU A 25 -12.92 -13.12 28.61
CA LEU A 25 -13.18 -12.09 27.58
C LEU A 25 -12.59 -10.72 27.93
N ARG A 26 -12.56 -10.37 29.22
CA ARG A 26 -12.04 -9.10 29.71
C ARG A 26 -10.54 -8.89 29.45
N ASP A 27 -9.80 -9.95 29.10
CA ASP A 27 -8.39 -9.80 28.72
C ASP A 27 -8.24 -9.37 27.25
N TYR A 28 -9.33 -9.43 26.47
CA TYR A 28 -9.39 -9.09 25.05
C TYR A 28 -10.12 -7.76 24.80
N TYR A 29 -10.01 -6.78 25.69
CA TYR A 29 -10.47 -5.42 25.36
C TYR A 29 -9.62 -4.83 24.24
N ARG A 30 -10.28 -4.02 23.40
CA ARG A 30 -9.59 -3.24 22.37
C ARG A 30 -8.59 -2.27 23.00
N GLY A 31 -7.40 -2.17 22.40
CA GLY A 31 -6.29 -1.39 22.93
C GLY A 31 -5.58 -2.04 24.12
N GLY A 32 -5.97 -3.27 24.49
CA GLY A 32 -5.28 -4.10 25.47
C GLY A 32 -4.06 -4.81 24.89
N ALA A 33 -3.59 -5.85 25.59
CA ALA A 33 -2.40 -6.59 25.20
C ALA A 33 -2.56 -7.46 23.94
N PHE A 34 -3.78 -7.90 23.64
CA PHE A 34 -4.05 -8.85 22.55
C PHE A 34 -4.79 -8.22 21.36
N VAL A 35 -5.71 -7.28 21.61
CA VAL A 35 -6.59 -6.74 20.57
C VAL A 35 -6.09 -5.34 20.17
N PRO A 36 -5.58 -5.16 18.95
CA PRO A 36 -5.11 -3.85 18.50
C PRO A 36 -6.26 -2.85 18.43
N ASP A 37 -5.94 -1.59 18.73
CA ASP A 37 -6.87 -0.48 18.63
C ASP A 37 -6.99 0.03 17.18
N ILE A 38 -7.80 -0.68 16.40
CA ILE A 38 -8.05 -0.40 14.98
C ILE A 38 -9.56 -0.30 14.70
N PRO A 39 -9.98 0.39 13.62
CA PRO A 39 -11.40 0.56 13.29
C PRO A 39 -12.19 -0.75 13.16
N GLN A 40 -11.55 -1.83 12.67
CA GLN A 40 -12.16 -3.15 12.52
C GLN A 40 -12.59 -3.76 13.86
N ASN A 41 -11.94 -3.37 14.96
CA ASN A 41 -12.23 -3.87 16.30
C ASN A 41 -13.15 -2.92 17.09
N ALA A 42 -13.72 -1.89 16.45
CA ALA A 42 -14.47 -0.83 17.14
C ALA A 42 -15.66 -1.32 17.99
N ASN A 43 -16.25 -2.47 17.63
CA ASN A 43 -17.33 -3.11 18.40
C ASN A 43 -16.85 -3.68 19.74
N ILE A 44 -15.56 -4.01 19.85
CA ILE A 44 -14.96 -4.49 21.09
C ILE A 44 -14.77 -3.29 22.03
N PRO A 45 -15.37 -3.31 23.22
CA PRO A 45 -15.22 -2.23 24.18
C PRO A 45 -13.77 -2.13 24.68
N THR A 46 -13.40 -0.97 25.19
CA THR A 46 -12.10 -0.76 25.87
C THR A 46 -12.17 -1.08 27.36
N SER A 47 -13.38 -1.16 27.93
CA SER A 47 -13.66 -1.57 29.30
C SER A 47 -15.15 -1.86 29.50
N GLY A 48 -15.52 -2.46 30.64
CA GLY A 48 -16.93 -2.65 31.03
C GLY A 48 -17.49 -4.02 30.65
N ALA A 49 -18.77 -4.07 30.25
CA ALA A 49 -19.39 -5.30 29.80
C ALA A 49 -18.80 -5.69 28.44
N ILE A 50 -18.43 -6.96 28.28
CA ILE A 50 -17.91 -7.53 27.04
C ILE A 50 -18.53 -8.91 26.82
N SER A 51 -18.86 -9.21 25.58
CA SER A 51 -19.54 -10.42 25.14
C SER A 51 -18.82 -11.03 23.95
N LEU A 52 -19.12 -12.30 23.64
CA LEU A 52 -18.59 -12.96 22.45
C LEU A 52 -19.04 -12.28 21.15
N PHE A 53 -20.22 -11.66 21.16
CA PHE A 53 -20.79 -11.02 19.97
C PHE A 53 -20.05 -9.75 19.56
N ASP A 54 -19.33 -9.11 20.49
CA ASP A 54 -18.52 -7.92 20.21
C ASP A 54 -17.33 -8.22 19.29
N PHE A 55 -16.96 -9.50 19.15
CA PHE A 55 -15.82 -9.97 18.36
C PHE A 55 -16.17 -10.39 16.93
N TYR A 56 -17.43 -10.30 16.50
CA TYR A 56 -17.77 -10.61 15.12
C TYR A 56 -17.08 -9.66 14.14
N GLY A 57 -16.38 -10.23 13.14
CA GLY A 57 -15.59 -9.47 12.18
C GLY A 57 -14.30 -8.83 12.73
N ALA A 58 -13.99 -9.04 14.02
CA ALA A 58 -12.78 -8.52 14.62
C ALA A 58 -11.53 -9.26 14.10
N THR A 59 -10.39 -8.58 14.15
CA THR A 59 -9.14 -9.06 13.56
C THR A 59 -7.94 -8.55 14.34
N ASN A 60 -6.91 -9.40 14.44
CA ASN A 60 -5.59 -9.03 14.95
C ASN A 60 -4.71 -8.42 13.84
N THR A 61 -5.21 -8.43 12.60
CA THR A 61 -4.49 -7.91 11.44
C THR A 61 -4.80 -6.41 11.28
N PRO A 62 -3.81 -5.51 11.43
CA PRO A 62 -4.00 -4.09 11.14
C PRO A 62 -4.32 -3.86 9.66
N PRO A 63 -5.01 -2.76 9.30
CA PRO A 63 -5.29 -2.42 7.91
C PRO A 63 -4.01 -2.34 7.06
N LEU A 64 -4.10 -2.77 5.81
CA LEU A 64 -3.01 -2.55 4.86
C LEU A 64 -2.86 -1.05 4.58
N SER A 65 -1.64 -0.56 4.75
CA SER A 65 -1.26 0.84 4.54
C SER A 65 0.06 0.92 3.77
N TYR A 66 0.35 2.09 3.22
CA TYR A 66 1.61 2.35 2.53
C TYR A 66 2.23 3.67 2.96
N LEU A 67 3.55 3.75 2.81
CA LEU A 67 4.34 4.97 2.92
C LEU A 67 5.10 5.20 1.62
N LEU A 68 5.01 6.42 1.09
CA LEU A 68 5.82 6.85 -0.05
C LEU A 68 7.04 7.66 0.36
N THR A 69 8.13 7.43 -0.35
CA THR A 69 9.34 8.26 -0.29
C THR A 69 9.92 8.44 -1.68
N GLY A 70 10.38 9.65 -2.00
CA GLY A 70 10.89 10.03 -3.32
C GLY A 70 9.94 10.97 -4.07
N ASP A 71 10.38 11.41 -5.25
CA ASP A 71 9.61 12.26 -6.16
C ASP A 71 9.36 11.43 -7.43
N PRO A 72 8.11 11.30 -7.92
CA PRO A 72 7.84 10.65 -9.18
C PRO A 72 8.14 11.54 -10.39
N SER A 73 8.43 12.84 -10.23
CA SER A 73 8.61 13.81 -11.31
C SER A 73 10.08 13.83 -11.79
N PRO A 74 10.40 13.24 -12.95
CA PRO A 74 11.76 13.30 -13.50
C PRO A 74 12.01 14.72 -14.01
N THR A 75 12.78 15.49 -13.25
CA THR A 75 13.34 16.74 -13.75
C THR A 75 14.74 16.47 -14.28
N GLY A 76 15.01 16.88 -15.51
CA GLY A 76 16.31 16.72 -16.12
C GLY A 76 16.39 17.49 -17.43
N THR A 77 17.44 18.28 -17.56
CA THR A 77 17.87 18.93 -18.79
C THR A 77 18.98 18.09 -19.40
N ALA A 78 18.84 17.66 -20.64
CA ALA A 78 19.92 16.99 -21.35
C ALA A 78 20.91 18.01 -21.95
N PRO A 79 22.20 17.69 -22.04
CA PRO A 79 23.12 18.39 -22.92
C PRO A 79 22.71 18.09 -24.38
N GLY A 80 22.34 19.12 -25.14
CA GLY A 80 21.87 18.96 -26.52
C GLY A 80 22.95 18.34 -27.42
N ASN A 81 22.62 17.22 -28.08
CA ASN A 81 23.27 16.77 -29.31
C ASN A 81 22.39 17.23 -30.50
N PRO A 82 22.90 18.02 -31.45
CA PRO A 82 22.08 18.67 -32.48
C PRO A 82 21.48 17.74 -33.54
N THR A 83 21.81 16.44 -33.56
CA THR A 83 21.33 15.52 -34.61
C THR A 83 20.16 14.65 -34.15
N TYR A 84 20.13 14.23 -32.88
CA TYR A 84 19.01 13.54 -32.22
C TYR A 84 19.15 13.71 -30.69
N PRO A 85 18.55 14.74 -30.05
CA PRO A 85 18.68 14.91 -28.61
C PRO A 85 17.91 13.80 -27.89
N VAL A 86 18.65 12.85 -27.30
CA VAL A 86 18.08 11.87 -26.36
C VAL A 86 18.18 12.47 -24.96
N SER A 87 17.08 13.00 -24.46
CA SER A 87 16.97 13.44 -23.07
C SER A 87 16.48 12.30 -22.19
N ILE A 88 17.29 11.91 -21.20
CA ILE A 88 16.94 10.88 -20.21
C ILE A 88 16.85 11.56 -18.84
N SER A 89 15.62 11.80 -18.39
CA SER A 89 15.32 12.29 -17.05
C SER A 89 14.78 11.13 -16.22
N THR A 90 15.26 11.01 -14.99
CA THR A 90 14.86 9.89 -14.14
C THR A 90 14.53 10.30 -12.72
N SER A 91 13.49 9.68 -12.18
CA SER A 91 13.01 9.87 -10.83
C SER A 91 12.71 8.51 -10.20
N THR A 92 12.74 8.41 -8.87
CA THR A 92 12.48 7.14 -8.17
C THR A 92 11.47 7.38 -7.05
N LEU A 93 10.44 6.54 -7.02
CA LEU A 93 9.46 6.49 -5.93
C LEU A 93 9.53 5.13 -5.28
N LYS A 94 9.63 5.11 -3.96
CA LYS A 94 9.59 3.93 -3.12
C LYS A 94 8.24 3.85 -2.44
N MET A 95 7.57 2.71 -2.56
CA MET A 95 6.38 2.37 -1.79
C MET A 95 6.73 1.27 -0.78
N THR A 96 6.53 1.56 0.50
CA THR A 96 6.73 0.62 1.59
C THR A 96 5.38 0.25 2.18
N ALA A 97 5.06 -1.04 2.23
CA ALA A 97 3.86 -1.59 2.84
C ALA A 97 4.01 -1.72 4.36
N SER A 98 2.93 -1.48 5.08
CA SER A 98 2.81 -1.72 6.51
C SER A 98 1.40 -2.16 6.86
N GLY A 99 1.26 -2.97 7.91
CA GLY A 99 0.01 -3.65 8.25
C GLY A 99 -0.40 -4.69 7.20
N GLY A 100 -1.62 -5.23 7.29
CA GLY A 100 -2.04 -6.37 6.48
C GLY A 100 -1.26 -7.65 6.80
N ILE A 101 -1.33 -8.63 5.89
CA ILE A 101 -0.66 -9.93 6.01
C ILE A 101 0.35 -10.12 4.89
N ALA A 102 1.64 -10.12 5.23
CA ALA A 102 2.71 -10.49 4.30
C ALA A 102 2.53 -11.93 3.74
N PRO A 103 3.01 -12.24 2.53
CA PRO A 103 3.77 -11.39 1.61
C PRO A 103 2.92 -10.32 0.92
N TYR A 104 3.57 -9.25 0.47
CA TYR A 104 2.92 -8.18 -0.31
C TYR A 104 3.28 -8.28 -1.78
N THR A 105 2.30 -8.01 -2.63
CA THR A 105 2.45 -7.89 -4.08
C THR A 105 2.30 -6.43 -4.46
N PHE A 106 3.31 -5.90 -5.16
CA PHE A 106 3.32 -4.52 -5.61
C PHE A 106 3.12 -4.46 -7.12
N SER A 107 2.31 -3.52 -7.58
CA SER A 107 2.13 -3.26 -9.00
C SER A 107 2.02 -1.77 -9.27
N VAL A 108 2.31 -1.40 -10.51
CA VAL A 108 2.18 -0.04 -11.00
C VAL A 108 1.47 -0.09 -12.35
N GLN A 109 0.49 0.77 -12.53
CA GLN A 109 -0.32 0.84 -13.73
C GLN A 109 -0.48 2.28 -14.16
N ARG A 110 -0.32 2.55 -15.45
CA ARG A 110 -0.69 3.85 -16.01
C ARG A 110 -2.20 3.93 -16.13
N ILE A 111 -2.78 5.03 -15.65
CA ILE A 111 -4.23 5.28 -15.70
C ILE A 111 -4.60 6.42 -16.66
N ALA A 112 -3.67 7.31 -17.01
CA ALA A 112 -3.83 8.31 -18.07
C ALA A 112 -2.48 8.83 -18.59
N GLY A 113 -2.42 9.29 -19.85
CA GLY A 113 -1.23 9.91 -20.46
C GLY A 113 -0.76 9.24 -21.76
N ASN A 114 0.40 9.65 -22.28
CA ASN A 114 0.92 9.21 -23.58
C ASN A 114 1.78 7.95 -23.46
N ASN A 115 1.30 6.82 -23.97
CA ASN A 115 1.90 5.48 -23.80
C ASN A 115 3.35 5.29 -24.31
N ASN A 116 3.93 6.24 -25.04
CA ASN A 116 5.13 5.99 -25.85
C ASN A 116 6.45 6.52 -25.26
N ASP A 117 6.41 7.45 -24.30
CA ASP A 117 7.63 8.17 -23.91
C ASP A 117 8.19 7.75 -22.55
N PHE A 118 7.40 6.97 -21.80
CA PHE A 118 7.63 6.76 -20.37
C PHE A 118 7.48 5.30 -19.98
N PHE A 119 8.44 4.72 -19.26
CA PHE A 119 8.30 3.39 -18.66
C PHE A 119 8.75 3.38 -17.21
N SER A 120 8.07 2.56 -16.39
CA SER A 120 8.46 2.28 -15.02
C SER A 120 9.28 0.98 -14.99
N ILE A 121 10.46 1.01 -14.38
CA ILE A 121 11.24 -0.20 -14.09
C ILE A 121 11.36 -0.38 -12.58
N VAL A 122 11.24 -1.62 -12.11
CA VAL A 122 11.54 -1.95 -10.71
C VAL A 122 13.04 -1.83 -10.51
N VAL A 123 13.47 -0.97 -9.58
CA VAL A 123 14.91 -0.76 -9.27
C VAL A 123 15.32 -1.38 -7.95
N ALA A 124 14.38 -1.64 -7.05
CA ALA A 124 14.62 -2.37 -5.82
C ALA A 124 13.32 -3.02 -5.33
N SER A 125 13.46 -4.16 -4.66
CA SER A 125 12.35 -4.85 -4.00
C SER A 125 12.86 -5.59 -2.77
N ALA A 126 12.08 -5.55 -1.70
CA ALA A 126 12.20 -6.44 -0.55
C ALA A 126 10.83 -6.99 -0.18
N SER A 127 10.76 -7.76 0.92
CA SER A 127 9.51 -8.37 1.38
C SER A 127 8.39 -7.35 1.63
N ASN A 128 8.71 -6.10 1.98
CA ASN A 128 7.75 -5.07 2.36
C ASN A 128 7.87 -3.76 1.56
N TYR A 129 8.66 -3.69 0.50
CA TYR A 129 8.71 -2.50 -0.34
C TYR A 129 9.09 -2.82 -1.78
N THR A 130 8.73 -1.92 -2.68
CA THR A 130 9.35 -1.82 -4.00
C THR A 130 9.58 -0.38 -4.38
N SER A 131 10.59 -0.16 -5.22
CA SER A 131 10.89 1.14 -5.79
C SER A 131 10.80 1.05 -7.30
N TRP A 132 10.11 2.01 -7.90
CA TRP A 132 10.06 2.18 -9.34
C TRP A 132 10.87 3.39 -9.73
N LYS A 133 11.58 3.23 -10.85
CA LYS A 133 12.23 4.33 -11.53
C LYS A 133 11.44 4.67 -12.77
N TRP A 134 11.13 5.94 -12.88
CA TRP A 134 10.46 6.53 -14.01
C TRP A 134 11.52 7.07 -14.96
N THR A 135 11.53 6.62 -16.22
CA THR A 135 12.46 7.11 -17.24
C THR A 135 11.71 7.63 -18.46
N LYS A 136 11.96 8.89 -18.83
CA LYS A 136 11.56 9.44 -20.13
C LYS A 136 12.60 9.05 -21.17
N THR A 137 12.17 8.39 -22.24
CA THR A 137 13.00 8.07 -23.40
C THR A 137 12.28 8.64 -24.61
N TYR A 138 12.84 9.66 -25.24
CA TYR A 138 12.28 10.48 -26.34
C TYR A 138 11.54 11.76 -25.94
N CYS A 139 11.88 12.84 -26.65
CA CYS A 139 11.11 14.07 -26.78
C CYS A 139 11.26 14.53 -28.24
N SER A 140 10.40 14.04 -29.14
CA SER A 140 10.35 14.56 -30.51
C SER A 140 9.40 15.75 -30.65
N ASP A 141 8.45 15.90 -29.71
CA ASP A 141 7.34 16.84 -29.77
C ASP A 141 7.49 18.06 -28.86
N ASN A 142 8.59 18.17 -28.11
CA ASN A 142 8.87 19.20 -27.10
C ASN A 142 7.62 19.70 -26.32
N THR A 143 6.74 18.77 -25.96
CA THR A 143 5.47 19.10 -25.31
C THR A 143 5.50 18.61 -23.87
N SER A 144 5.14 19.49 -22.93
CA SER A 144 4.96 19.13 -21.53
C SER A 144 3.60 18.49 -21.33
N TYR A 145 3.53 17.42 -20.57
CA TYR A 145 2.25 16.79 -20.22
C TYR A 145 2.33 16.06 -18.87
N ASN A 146 1.17 15.65 -18.39
CA ASN A 146 1.02 14.90 -17.16
C ASN A 146 0.69 13.45 -17.49
N GLU A 147 1.37 12.51 -16.83
CA GLU A 147 0.93 11.13 -16.77
C GLU A 147 0.41 10.80 -15.39
N ARG A 148 -0.70 10.07 -15.33
CA ARG A 148 -1.24 9.57 -14.07
C ARG A 148 -0.96 8.09 -13.94
N TRP A 149 -0.44 7.70 -12.79
CA TRP A 149 -0.04 6.35 -12.46
C TRP A 149 -0.67 5.92 -11.14
N ARG A 150 -1.18 4.69 -11.12
CA ARG A 150 -1.65 4.02 -9.92
C ARG A 150 -0.58 3.07 -9.42
N LEU A 151 -0.15 3.27 -8.18
CA LEU A 151 0.67 2.31 -7.45
C LEU A 151 -0.26 1.53 -6.54
N THR A 152 -0.18 0.20 -6.59
CA THR A 152 -1.02 -0.69 -5.80
C THR A 152 -0.17 -1.64 -4.99
N VAL A 153 -0.51 -1.82 -3.72
CA VAL A 153 -0.05 -2.93 -2.88
C VAL A 153 -1.24 -3.81 -2.53
N VAL A 154 -1.05 -5.12 -2.67
CA VAL A 154 -2.00 -6.15 -2.25
C VAL A 154 -1.31 -7.06 -1.26
N ASP A 155 -1.97 -7.38 -0.15
CA ASP A 155 -1.46 -8.36 0.82
C ASP A 155 -1.93 -9.78 0.49
N SER A 156 -1.43 -10.78 1.23
CA SER A 156 -1.78 -12.19 0.99
C SER A 156 -3.24 -12.54 1.32
N SER A 157 -3.95 -11.66 2.03
CA SER A 157 -5.38 -11.78 2.31
C SER A 157 -6.26 -11.04 1.30
N ALA A 158 -5.66 -10.55 0.21
CA ALA A 158 -6.30 -9.74 -0.83
C ALA A 158 -6.83 -8.38 -0.36
N GLN A 159 -6.32 -7.84 0.76
CA GLN A 159 -6.50 -6.41 1.06
C GLN A 159 -5.70 -5.59 0.07
N GLU A 160 -6.29 -4.52 -0.46
CA GLU A 160 -5.65 -3.63 -1.42
C GLU A 160 -5.55 -2.22 -0.86
N SER A 161 -4.40 -1.57 -1.11
CA SER A 161 -4.25 -0.13 -0.94
C SER A 161 -3.56 0.45 -2.18
N HIS A 162 -4.02 1.62 -2.63
CA HIS A 162 -3.48 2.26 -3.81
C HIS A 162 -3.27 3.76 -3.65
N LEU A 163 -2.43 4.31 -4.52
CA LEU A 163 -2.27 5.74 -4.71
C LEU A 163 -2.24 6.08 -6.19
N ASP A 164 -3.00 7.11 -6.56
CA ASP A 164 -2.84 7.77 -7.85
C ASP A 164 -1.85 8.93 -7.71
N THR A 165 -0.74 8.87 -8.42
CA THR A 165 0.25 9.94 -8.51
C THR A 165 0.31 10.52 -9.91
N THR A 166 0.72 11.78 -10.00
CA THR A 166 0.95 12.46 -11.28
C THR A 166 2.45 12.62 -11.47
N VAL A 167 2.94 12.13 -12.60
CA VAL A 167 4.29 12.35 -13.08
C VAL A 167 4.22 13.55 -14.03
N TYR A 168 4.88 14.65 -13.66
CA TYR A 168 5.02 15.79 -14.56
C TYR A 168 6.17 15.56 -15.53
N ILE A 169 5.90 15.77 -16.81
CA ILE A 169 6.90 15.71 -17.87
C ILE A 169 7.09 17.11 -18.41
N SER A 170 8.29 17.65 -18.24
CA SER A 170 8.70 18.91 -18.85
C SER A 170 9.19 18.70 -20.28
N ALA A 171 8.72 19.54 -21.20
CA ALA A 171 9.45 19.93 -22.39
C ALA A 171 10.74 20.68 -22.00
N THR A 172 11.77 20.60 -22.84
CA THR A 172 13.04 21.34 -22.69
C THR A 172 13.20 22.34 -23.82
#